data_AF-A0A7Y1ZGC4-F1
#
_entry.id   AF-A0A7Y1ZGC4-F1
#
_cell.length_a   1.000
_cell.length_b   1.000
_cell.length_c   1.000
_cell.angle_alpha   90.00
_cell.angle_beta   90.00
_cell.angle_gamma   90.00
#
_symmetry.space_group_name_H-M   'P 1'
#
loop_
_entity.id
_entity.type
_entity.pdbx_description
1 polymer ?
#
loop_
_entity_poly.entity_id
_entity_poly.type
_entity_poly.pdbx_seq_one_letter_code
_entity_poly.pdbx_strand_id
1 'polypeptide(L)'
;YQADASIMEECDKLVHQVLEDHGHLDILINNAGRSIRRSLELSYDRFHDFERTMQINYFGAVRLTMGFLPSMSERMQGQVINMSSISTLTPSPRFSAYVASKSALDAWARAAAVEYSDRNVRFTTINMPLVRTPMIEATTIYNSMPVLTPDEAGDMVVEAVIHKPKRIATNLGIFLQVMNAVAPKASEVIMNTVFRMFNDSSAARGDGQTEQVQASNEQVALGSLMKGVHF
;
A
#
# COMPACT_ATOMS: atom_id res chain seq x y z
N TYR A 1 7.68 -9.58 20.22
CA TYR A 1 6.87 -8.39 20.56
C TYR A 1 5.47 -8.53 20.01
N GLN A 2 4.45 -8.04 20.73
CA GLN A 2 3.07 -7.91 20.22
C GLN A 2 2.64 -6.45 20.41
N ALA A 3 2.07 -5.84 19.38
CA ALA A 3 1.56 -4.48 19.40
C ALA A 3 0.52 -4.27 18.30
N ASP A 4 -0.54 -3.54 18.59
CA ASP A 4 -1.46 -2.99 17.60
C ASP A 4 -0.91 -1.64 17.10
N ALA A 5 -0.46 -1.63 15.84
CA ALA A 5 0.09 -0.43 15.21
C ALA A 5 -0.95 0.71 15.04
N SER A 6 -2.24 0.46 15.26
CA SER A 6 -3.28 1.50 15.30
C SER A 6 -3.43 2.17 16.67
N ILE A 7 -2.73 1.70 17.70
CA ILE A 7 -2.74 2.26 19.06
C ILE A 7 -1.38 2.90 19.35
N MET A 8 -1.36 4.24 19.51
CA MET A 8 -0.11 5.00 19.60
C MET A 8 0.72 4.62 20.84
N GLU A 9 0.07 4.33 21.95
CA GLU A 9 0.71 3.90 23.19
C GLU A 9 1.37 2.53 23.04
N GLU A 10 0.83 1.64 22.20
CA GLU A 10 1.44 0.34 21.92
C GLU A 10 2.64 0.46 20.98
N CYS A 11 2.59 1.39 20.02
CA CYS A 11 3.75 1.75 19.20
C CYS A 11 4.90 2.27 20.08
N ASP A 12 4.62 3.15 21.04
CA ASP A 12 5.63 3.70 21.95
C ASP A 12 6.26 2.62 22.83
N LYS A 13 5.43 1.75 23.40
CA LYS A 13 5.91 0.59 24.19
C LYS A 13 6.79 -0.33 23.35
N LEU A 14 6.39 -0.62 22.11
CA LEU A 14 7.17 -1.44 21.20
C LEU A 14 8.54 -0.81 20.91
N VAL A 15 8.58 0.48 20.62
CA VAL A 15 9.83 1.22 20.36
C VAL A 15 10.75 1.13 21.57
N HIS A 16 10.25 1.45 22.77
CA HIS A 16 11.05 1.39 23.99
C HIS A 16 11.58 -0.01 24.25
N GLN A 17 10.74 -1.03 24.13
CA GLN A 17 11.13 -2.40 24.41
C GLN A 17 12.20 -2.91 23.43
N VAL A 18 12.05 -2.62 22.13
CA VAL A 18 13.05 -2.99 21.11
C VAL A 18 14.39 -2.29 21.37
N LEU A 19 14.36 -1.00 21.73
CA LEU A 19 15.58 -0.26 22.03
C LEU A 19 16.24 -0.72 23.33
N GLU A 20 15.47 -1.12 24.34
CA GLU A 20 16.01 -1.69 25.59
C GLU A 20 16.65 -3.06 25.36
N ASP A 21 15.98 -3.95 24.62
CA ASP A 21 16.44 -5.32 24.39
C ASP A 21 17.62 -5.41 23.41
N HIS A 22 17.66 -4.54 22.40
CA HIS A 22 18.61 -4.63 21.29
C HIS A 22 19.54 -3.42 21.14
N GLY A 23 19.30 -2.34 21.88
CA GLY A 23 20.06 -1.08 21.81
C GLY A 23 19.75 -0.23 20.57
N HIS A 24 19.38 -0.84 19.44
CA HIS A 24 19.06 -0.15 18.20
C HIS A 24 18.21 -0.99 17.25
N LEU A 25 17.68 -0.33 16.21
CA LEU A 25 17.04 -0.96 15.05
C LEU A 25 17.75 -0.54 13.76
N ASP A 26 18.13 -1.49 12.92
CA ASP A 26 18.80 -1.21 11.64
C ASP A 26 17.82 -0.97 10.51
N ILE A 27 16.75 -1.77 10.45
CA ILE A 27 15.76 -1.74 9.37
C ILE A 27 14.35 -1.79 9.98
N LEU A 28 13.55 -0.77 9.69
CA LEU A 28 12.12 -0.74 9.96
C LEU A 28 11.36 -1.02 8.66
N ILE A 29 10.50 -2.04 8.66
CA ILE A 29 9.59 -2.33 7.54
C ILE A 29 8.15 -2.06 7.99
N ASN A 30 7.60 -0.94 7.55
CA ASN A 30 6.21 -0.57 7.79
C ASN A 30 5.28 -1.34 6.84
N ASN A 31 4.95 -2.58 7.22
CA ASN A 31 4.09 -3.49 6.46
C ASN A 31 2.65 -3.59 6.98
N ALA A 32 2.44 -3.40 8.29
CA ALA A 32 1.12 -3.49 8.89
C ALA A 32 0.14 -2.55 8.17
N GLY A 33 -1.06 -3.06 7.87
CA GLY A 33 -2.02 -2.26 7.15
C GLY A 33 -3.37 -2.92 6.94
N ARG A 34 -4.32 -2.09 6.50
CA ARG A 34 -5.70 -2.46 6.22
C ARG A 34 -6.08 -1.95 4.84
N SER A 35 -6.63 -2.85 4.02
CA SER A 35 -7.25 -2.50 2.74
C SER A 35 -8.77 -2.51 2.87
N ILE A 36 -9.42 -1.49 2.33
CA ILE A 36 -10.88 -1.39 2.25
C ILE A 36 -11.22 -1.11 0.79
N ARG A 37 -11.90 -2.07 0.15
CA ARG A 37 -12.46 -1.93 -1.18
C ARG A 37 -13.96 -1.64 -1.07
N ARG A 38 -14.35 -0.40 -1.27
CA ARG A 38 -15.73 0.08 -1.14
C ARG A 38 -15.92 1.33 -2.02
N SER A 39 -16.94 1.35 -2.87
CA SER A 39 -17.31 2.56 -3.61
C SER A 39 -17.70 3.72 -2.69
N LEU A 40 -17.61 4.95 -3.19
CA LEU A 40 -18.03 6.14 -2.43
C LEU A 40 -19.51 6.09 -2.07
N GLU A 41 -20.36 5.59 -2.98
CA GLU A 41 -21.80 5.40 -2.75
C GLU A 41 -22.08 4.55 -1.50
N LEU A 42 -21.28 3.49 -1.28
CA LEU A 42 -21.37 2.63 -0.10
C LEU A 42 -20.60 3.13 1.13
N SER A 43 -19.98 4.32 1.04
CA SER A 43 -19.10 4.88 2.08
C SER A 43 -19.64 6.15 2.73
N TYR A 44 -20.77 6.71 2.27
CA TYR A 44 -21.27 8.00 2.73
C TYR A 44 -21.57 8.03 4.24
N ASP A 45 -22.03 6.93 4.81
CA ASP A 45 -22.34 6.76 6.23
C ASP A 45 -21.25 6.00 7.00
N ARG A 46 -20.07 5.80 6.40
CA ARG A 46 -18.98 4.95 6.93
C ARG A 46 -17.64 5.67 6.98
N PHE A 47 -17.62 6.93 7.42
CA PHE A 47 -16.39 7.71 7.47
C PHE A 47 -15.30 7.06 8.35
N HIS A 48 -15.68 6.28 9.37
CA HIS A 48 -14.75 5.50 10.20
C HIS A 48 -13.88 4.52 9.40
N ASP A 49 -14.30 4.12 8.19
CA ASP A 49 -13.47 3.32 7.29
C ASP A 49 -12.21 4.11 6.87
N PHE A 50 -12.29 5.43 6.68
CA PHE A 50 -11.15 6.30 6.41
C PHE A 50 -10.26 6.47 7.64
N GLU A 51 -10.86 6.76 8.80
CA GLU A 51 -10.15 6.96 10.06
C GLU A 51 -9.30 5.75 10.41
N ARG A 52 -9.89 4.55 10.42
CA ARG A 52 -9.16 3.32 10.77
C ARG A 52 -8.06 2.97 9.77
N THR A 53 -8.25 3.27 8.47
CA THR A 53 -7.17 3.09 7.48
C THR A 53 -6.03 4.07 7.72
N MET A 54 -6.33 5.33 8.06
CA MET A 54 -5.31 6.32 8.41
C MET A 54 -4.57 5.93 9.68
N GLN A 55 -5.27 5.44 10.71
CA GLN A 55 -4.64 5.02 11.97
C GLN A 55 -3.56 3.96 11.74
N ILE A 56 -3.87 2.88 11.02
CA ILE A 56 -2.91 1.79 10.83
C ILE A 56 -1.92 2.04 9.68
N ASN A 57 -2.38 2.48 8.50
CA ASN A 57 -1.53 2.57 7.31
C ASN A 57 -0.61 3.79 7.32
N TYR A 58 -0.97 4.83 8.08
CA TYR A 58 -0.24 6.10 8.12
C TYR A 58 0.26 6.41 9.52
N PHE A 59 -0.62 6.71 10.48
CA PHE A 59 -0.21 7.19 11.80
C PHE A 59 0.65 6.16 12.55
N GLY A 60 0.30 4.88 12.53
CA GLY A 60 1.11 3.81 13.12
C GLY A 60 2.51 3.72 12.53
N ALA A 61 2.61 3.69 11.19
CA ALA A 61 3.88 3.67 10.48
C ALA A 61 4.75 4.90 10.79
N VAL A 62 4.14 6.09 10.80
CA VAL A 62 4.82 7.34 11.16
C VAL A 62 5.29 7.30 12.61
N ARG A 63 4.45 6.85 13.55
CA ARG A 63 4.77 6.79 14.98
C ARG A 63 5.95 5.87 15.27
N LEU A 64 5.92 4.65 14.72
CA LEU A 64 7.03 3.70 14.84
C LEU A 64 8.31 4.28 14.25
N THR A 65 8.21 4.87 13.05
CA THR A 65 9.38 5.47 12.41
C THR A 65 9.96 6.61 13.24
N MET A 66 9.12 7.53 13.72
CA MET A 66 9.55 8.63 14.60
C MET A 66 10.19 8.14 15.89
N GLY A 67 9.71 7.02 16.45
CA GLY A 67 10.31 6.42 17.65
C GLY A 67 11.73 5.87 17.42
N PHE A 68 11.99 5.27 16.24
CA PHE A 68 13.31 4.71 15.93
C PHE A 68 14.28 5.70 15.28
N LEU A 69 13.78 6.79 14.67
CA LEU A 69 14.60 7.77 13.94
C LEU A 69 15.69 8.43 14.78
N PRO A 70 15.50 8.80 16.06
CA PRO A 70 16.57 9.37 16.88
C PRO A 70 17.79 8.46 16.96
N SER A 71 17.60 7.18 17.29
CA SER A 71 18.68 6.19 17.34
C SER A 71 19.33 5.96 15.97
N MET A 72 18.54 5.86 14.89
CA MET A 72 19.09 5.74 13.53
C MET A 72 19.92 6.97 13.13
N SER A 73 19.48 8.16 13.52
CA SER A 73 20.14 9.43 13.23
C SER A 73 21.46 9.57 14.00
N GLU A 74 21.48 9.25 15.29
CA GLU A 74 22.68 9.30 16.12
C GLU A 74 23.76 8.35 15.61
N ARG A 75 23.35 7.15 15.17
CA ARG A 75 24.27 6.16 14.59
C ARG A 75 24.65 6.45 13.14
N MET A 76 24.03 7.45 12.50
CA MET A 76 24.19 7.73 11.07
C MET A 76 23.97 6.48 10.21
N GLN A 77 23.02 5.64 10.62
CA GLN A 77 22.75 4.34 9.99
C GLN A 77 21.32 3.90 10.29
N GLY A 78 20.56 3.67 9.23
CA GLY A 78 19.23 3.10 9.35
C GLY A 78 18.53 3.00 8.00
N GLN A 79 17.49 2.18 7.95
CA GLN A 79 16.64 2.06 6.78
C GLN A 79 15.17 1.95 7.19
N VAL A 80 14.32 2.69 6.49
CA VAL A 80 12.87 2.65 6.61
C VAL A 80 12.29 2.22 5.27
N ILE A 81 11.59 1.09 5.25
CA ILE A 81 10.90 0.55 4.08
C ILE A 81 9.40 0.68 4.32
N ASN A 82 8.73 1.42 3.44
CA ASN A 82 7.28 1.63 3.51
C ASN A 82 6.58 0.79 2.46
N MET A 83 5.66 -0.06 2.91
CA MET A 83 4.79 -0.84 2.01
C MET A 83 3.64 0.05 1.55
N SER A 84 3.76 0.56 0.32
CA SER A 84 2.74 1.33 -0.37
C SER A 84 2.03 0.44 -1.40
N SER A 85 1.31 1.07 -2.32
CA SER A 85 0.52 0.37 -3.33
C SER A 85 0.77 0.94 -4.70
N ILE A 86 0.68 0.10 -5.72
CA ILE A 86 0.59 0.54 -7.11
C ILE A 86 -0.62 1.47 -7.34
N SER A 87 -1.66 1.35 -6.51
CA SER A 87 -2.86 2.21 -6.55
C SER A 87 -2.60 3.66 -6.10
N THR A 88 -1.42 4.00 -5.57
CA THR A 88 -1.05 5.41 -5.32
C THR A 88 -0.50 6.09 -6.58
N LEU A 89 -0.15 5.31 -7.61
CA LEU A 89 0.44 5.83 -8.85
C LEU A 89 -0.62 6.24 -9.88
N THR A 90 -1.83 5.68 -9.79
CA THR A 90 -2.92 5.93 -10.75
C THR A 90 -4.27 5.87 -10.03
N PRO A 91 -5.32 6.59 -10.49
CA PRO A 91 -6.63 6.54 -9.86
C PRO A 91 -7.16 5.12 -9.76
N SER A 92 -7.47 4.68 -8.54
CA SER A 92 -7.98 3.33 -8.26
C SER A 92 -9.37 3.42 -7.65
N PRO A 93 -10.44 3.28 -8.45
CA PRO A 93 -11.82 3.35 -7.97
C PRO A 93 -12.08 2.32 -6.87
N ARG A 94 -12.97 2.66 -5.92
CA ARG A 94 -13.32 1.85 -4.72
C ARG A 94 -12.23 1.73 -3.65
N PHE A 95 -11.06 2.33 -3.83
CA PHE A 95 -10.00 2.26 -2.84
C PHE A 95 -9.68 3.62 -2.23
N SER A 96 -10.62 4.57 -2.21
CA SER A 96 -10.35 5.96 -1.78
C SER A 96 -9.73 6.04 -0.38
N ALA A 97 -10.30 5.38 0.63
CA ALA A 97 -9.76 5.34 2.00
C ALA A 97 -8.35 4.74 2.06
N TYR A 98 -8.16 3.60 1.40
CA TYR A 98 -6.87 2.90 1.35
C TYR A 98 -5.80 3.73 0.62
N VAL A 99 -6.08 4.17 -0.60
CA VAL A 99 -5.17 4.95 -1.44
C VAL A 99 -4.83 6.28 -0.79
N ALA A 100 -5.79 6.98 -0.16
CA ALA A 100 -5.51 8.19 0.59
C ALA A 100 -4.46 7.95 1.68
N SER A 101 -4.62 6.88 2.48
CA SER A 101 -3.69 6.55 3.55
C SER A 101 -2.29 6.16 3.06
N LYS A 102 -2.18 5.40 1.95
CA LYS A 102 -0.89 5.03 1.35
C LYS A 102 -0.21 6.21 0.66
N SER A 103 -0.99 7.07 -0.02
CA SER A 103 -0.49 8.31 -0.60
C SER A 103 0.01 9.29 0.47
N ALA A 104 -0.65 9.36 1.63
CA ALA A 104 -0.17 10.14 2.78
C ALA A 104 1.19 9.64 3.27
N LEU A 105 1.36 8.32 3.40
CA LEU A 105 2.64 7.71 3.77
C LEU A 105 3.73 7.98 2.71
N ASP A 106 3.41 7.86 1.42
CA ASP A 106 4.35 8.16 0.31
C ASP A 106 4.80 9.63 0.31
N ALA A 107 3.88 10.56 0.57
CA ALA A 107 4.20 11.98 0.66
C ALA A 107 5.10 12.27 1.86
N TRP A 108 4.74 11.75 3.04
CA TRP A 108 5.52 11.91 4.26
C TRP A 108 6.93 11.31 4.13
N ALA A 109 7.04 10.09 3.59
CA ALA A 109 8.32 9.41 3.42
C ALA A 109 9.28 10.18 2.50
N ARG A 110 8.76 10.83 1.43
CA ARG A 110 9.59 11.68 0.56
C ARG A 110 10.11 12.91 1.29
N ALA A 111 9.31 13.53 2.14
CA ALA A 111 9.75 14.67 2.95
C ALA A 111 10.83 14.24 3.95
N ALA A 112 10.57 13.18 4.73
CA ALA A 112 11.55 12.63 5.68
C ALA A 112 12.86 12.20 4.99
N ALA A 113 12.78 11.62 3.80
CA ALA A 113 13.96 11.21 3.04
C ALA A 113 14.90 12.36 2.65
N VAL A 114 14.38 13.60 2.55
CA VAL A 114 15.19 14.80 2.31
C VAL A 114 15.88 15.24 3.60
N GLU A 115 15.13 15.29 4.71
CA GLU A 115 15.62 15.73 6.03
C GLU A 115 16.71 14.83 6.62
N TYR A 116 16.75 13.56 6.23
CA TYR A 116 17.74 12.58 6.72
C TYR A 116 18.78 12.18 5.67
N SER A 117 18.84 12.90 4.55
CA SER A 117 19.76 12.57 3.45
C SER A 117 21.24 12.66 3.84
N ASP A 118 21.57 13.58 4.75
CA ASP A 118 22.89 13.81 5.35
C ASP A 118 23.19 12.86 6.53
N ARG A 119 22.17 12.26 7.13
CA ARG A 119 22.27 11.34 8.29
C ARG A 119 22.40 9.87 7.92
N ASN A 120 22.55 9.56 6.64
CA ASN A 120 22.65 8.18 6.12
C ASN A 120 21.52 7.24 6.58
N VAL A 121 20.34 7.80 6.88
CA VAL A 121 19.10 7.03 7.04
C VAL A 121 18.39 6.98 5.70
N ARG A 122 18.10 5.78 5.21
CA ARG A 122 17.52 5.56 3.88
C ARG A 122 16.02 5.30 3.99
N PHE A 123 15.26 5.87 3.08
CA PHE A 123 13.83 5.63 2.96
C PHE A 123 13.55 5.01 1.59
N THR A 124 12.84 3.89 1.60
CA THR A 124 12.41 3.16 0.40
C THR A 124 10.90 3.01 0.44
N THR A 125 10.22 3.42 -0.63
CA THR A 125 8.80 3.10 -0.82
C THR A 125 8.65 1.98 -1.84
N ILE A 126 7.92 0.93 -1.48
CA ILE A 126 7.55 -0.14 -2.42
C ILE A 126 6.09 0.08 -2.83
N ASN A 127 5.86 0.48 -4.07
CA ASN A 127 4.52 0.54 -4.66
C ASN A 127 4.11 -0.86 -5.10
N MET A 128 3.77 -1.68 -4.10
CA MET A 128 3.54 -3.11 -4.27
C MET A 128 2.36 -3.36 -5.24
N PRO A 129 2.54 -4.23 -6.26
CA PRO A 129 1.44 -4.75 -7.05
C PRO A 129 0.45 -5.55 -6.19
N LEU A 130 -0.62 -6.04 -6.81
CA LEU A 130 -1.56 -6.89 -6.10
C LEU A 130 -0.89 -8.23 -5.74
N VAL A 131 -0.91 -8.60 -4.45
CA VAL A 131 -0.29 -9.82 -3.93
C VAL A 131 -1.36 -10.79 -3.45
N ARG A 132 -1.24 -12.07 -3.81
CA ARG A 132 -2.16 -13.15 -3.43
C ARG A 132 -2.01 -13.51 -1.95
N THR A 133 -2.79 -12.83 -1.12
CA THR A 133 -2.89 -13.05 0.33
C THR A 133 -4.36 -13.21 0.76
N PRO A 134 -4.64 -13.73 1.96
CA PRO A 134 -6.01 -13.80 2.47
C PRO A 134 -6.76 -12.46 2.47
N MET A 135 -6.03 -11.32 2.55
CA MET A 135 -6.64 -9.98 2.52
C MET A 135 -7.43 -9.69 1.23
N ILE A 136 -7.06 -10.29 0.10
CA ILE A 136 -7.70 -10.01 -1.20
C ILE A 136 -8.66 -11.10 -1.65
N GLU A 137 -8.72 -12.22 -0.92
CA GLU A 137 -9.43 -13.45 -1.30
C GLU A 137 -10.94 -13.25 -1.46
N ALA A 138 -11.54 -12.38 -0.65
CA ALA A 138 -12.98 -12.06 -0.72
C ALA A 138 -13.40 -11.35 -2.02
N THR A 139 -12.45 -10.90 -2.86
CA THR A 139 -12.75 -10.27 -4.14
C THR A 139 -12.38 -11.22 -5.28
N THR A 140 -13.33 -12.07 -5.66
CA THR A 140 -13.19 -13.17 -6.65
C THR A 140 -12.64 -12.72 -8.00
N ILE A 141 -12.78 -11.45 -8.35
CA ILE A 141 -12.30 -10.89 -9.61
C ILE A 141 -10.78 -10.94 -9.78
N TYR A 142 -10.05 -10.94 -8.66
CA TYR A 142 -8.60 -11.00 -8.67
C TYR A 142 -8.05 -12.40 -8.96
N ASN A 143 -8.90 -13.43 -8.95
CA ASN A 143 -8.50 -14.78 -9.35
C ASN A 143 -8.09 -14.85 -10.83
N SER A 144 -8.65 -13.96 -11.66
CA SER A 144 -8.40 -13.92 -13.10
C SER A 144 -7.33 -12.90 -13.51
N MET A 145 -6.81 -12.12 -12.57
CA MET A 145 -5.79 -11.09 -12.80
C MET A 145 -4.38 -11.63 -12.51
N PRO A 146 -3.34 -11.12 -13.21
CA PRO A 146 -1.96 -11.39 -12.81
C PRO A 146 -1.70 -10.73 -11.46
N VAL A 147 -1.39 -11.55 -10.45
CA VAL A 147 -1.08 -11.11 -9.09
C VAL A 147 0.21 -11.79 -8.65
N LEU A 148 1.02 -11.08 -7.88
CA LEU A 148 2.24 -11.62 -7.33
C LEU A 148 1.92 -12.67 -6.26
N THR A 149 2.79 -13.65 -6.15
CA THR A 149 2.86 -14.55 -4.99
C THR A 149 3.46 -13.82 -3.78
N PRO A 150 3.21 -14.29 -2.55
CA PRO A 150 3.89 -13.78 -1.36
C PRO A 150 5.42 -13.84 -1.45
N ASP A 151 5.97 -14.87 -2.09
CA ASP A 151 7.41 -15.04 -2.25
C ASP A 151 7.99 -13.97 -3.19
N GLU A 152 7.37 -13.73 -4.35
CA GLU A 152 7.78 -12.65 -5.26
C GLU A 152 7.64 -11.26 -4.60
N ALA A 153 6.61 -11.06 -3.77
CA ALA A 153 6.48 -9.84 -2.99
C ALA A 153 7.58 -9.73 -1.92
N GLY A 154 8.01 -10.86 -1.34
CA GLY A 154 9.15 -10.97 -0.43
C GLY A 154 10.46 -10.60 -1.13
N ASP A 155 10.67 -11.06 -2.36
CA ASP A 155 11.85 -10.71 -3.16
C ASP A 155 11.94 -9.20 -3.39
N MET A 156 10.83 -8.51 -3.65
CA MET A 156 10.82 -7.05 -3.74
C MET A 156 11.24 -6.35 -2.43
N VAL A 157 10.91 -6.95 -1.27
CA VAL A 157 11.36 -6.44 0.03
C VAL A 157 12.85 -6.70 0.23
N VAL A 158 13.35 -7.87 -0.17
CA VAL A 158 14.79 -8.20 -0.15
C VAL A 158 15.58 -7.23 -1.03
N GLU A 159 15.10 -6.94 -2.24
CA GLU A 159 15.67 -5.92 -3.13
C GLU A 159 15.74 -4.54 -2.45
N ALA A 160 14.68 -4.16 -1.72
CA ALA A 160 14.68 -2.92 -0.95
C ALA A 160 15.75 -2.93 0.15
N VAL A 161 15.87 -4.01 0.91
CA VAL A 161 16.85 -4.17 1.98
C VAL A 161 18.29 -4.08 1.46
N ILE A 162 18.59 -4.76 0.35
CA ILE A 162 19.94 -4.86 -0.20
C ILE A 162 20.34 -3.56 -0.90
N HIS A 163 19.52 -3.10 -1.84
CA HIS A 163 19.91 -2.02 -2.76
C HIS A 163 19.49 -0.63 -2.28
N LYS A 164 18.60 -0.56 -1.28
CA LYS A 164 18.12 0.69 -0.66
C LYS A 164 17.65 1.75 -1.68
N PRO A 165 16.92 1.37 -2.75
CA PRO A 165 16.45 2.33 -3.74
C PRO A 165 15.45 3.30 -3.09
N LYS A 166 15.29 4.49 -3.65
CA LYS A 166 14.25 5.43 -3.17
C LYS A 166 12.84 4.90 -3.39
N ARG A 167 12.64 4.14 -4.48
CA ARG A 167 11.34 3.59 -4.86
C ARG A 167 11.49 2.28 -5.62
N ILE A 168 10.59 1.34 -5.37
CA ILE A 168 10.37 0.13 -6.19
C ILE A 168 8.93 0.17 -6.71
N ALA A 169 8.76 0.15 -8.03
CA ALA A 169 7.48 0.18 -8.71
C ALA A 169 7.60 -0.53 -10.06
N THR A 170 6.50 -1.06 -10.60
CA THR A 170 6.50 -1.69 -11.93
C THR A 170 6.56 -0.66 -13.05
N ASN A 171 7.17 -1.02 -14.18
CA ASN A 171 7.23 -0.19 -15.39
C ASN A 171 5.84 0.28 -15.83
N LEU A 172 4.86 -0.63 -15.80
CA LEU A 172 3.46 -0.31 -16.09
C LEU A 172 2.88 0.74 -15.13
N GLY A 173 3.13 0.62 -13.83
CA GLY A 173 2.64 1.60 -12.86
C GLY A 173 3.25 2.99 -13.08
N ILE A 174 4.55 3.05 -13.38
CA ILE A 174 5.23 4.30 -13.71
C ILE A 174 4.66 4.90 -14.99
N PHE A 175 4.47 4.09 -16.03
CA PHE A 175 3.87 4.52 -17.29
C PHE A 175 2.47 5.11 -17.07
N LEU A 176 1.61 4.42 -16.33
CA LEU A 176 0.26 4.90 -16.01
C LEU A 176 0.28 6.18 -15.15
N GLN A 177 1.24 6.33 -14.25
CA GLN A 177 1.45 7.56 -13.49
C GLN A 177 1.75 8.75 -14.41
N VAL A 178 2.67 8.56 -15.35
CA VAL A 178 3.03 9.59 -16.34
C VAL A 178 1.84 9.91 -17.24
N MET A 179 1.13 8.90 -17.74
CA MET A 179 -0.07 9.10 -18.56
C MET A 179 -1.16 9.87 -17.80
N ASN A 180 -1.37 9.57 -16.53
CA ASN A 180 -2.32 10.30 -15.69
C ASN A 180 -1.88 11.76 -15.46
N ALA A 181 -0.58 12.03 -15.33
CA ALA A 181 -0.05 13.38 -15.20
C ALA A 181 -0.20 14.20 -16.49
N VAL A 182 -0.04 13.57 -17.66
CA VAL A 182 -0.10 14.24 -18.98
C VAL A 182 -1.52 14.36 -19.50
N ALA A 183 -2.36 13.33 -19.29
CA ALA A 183 -3.72 13.23 -19.82
C ALA A 183 -4.71 12.80 -18.72
N PRO A 184 -4.94 13.64 -17.70
CA PRO A 184 -5.78 13.29 -16.54
C PRO A 184 -7.23 13.00 -16.94
N LYS A 185 -7.79 13.75 -17.90
CA LYS A 185 -9.18 13.55 -18.36
C LYS A 185 -9.38 12.20 -19.07
N ALA A 186 -8.43 11.80 -19.90
CA ALA A 186 -8.48 10.51 -20.57
C ALA A 186 -8.36 9.36 -19.56
N SER A 187 -7.45 9.50 -18.59
CA SER A 187 -7.26 8.54 -17.51
C SER A 187 -8.52 8.41 -16.64
N GLU A 188 -9.19 9.53 -16.33
CA GLU A 188 -10.47 9.56 -15.61
C GLU A 188 -11.55 8.78 -16.36
N VAL A 189 -11.72 9.00 -17.66
CA VAL A 189 -12.73 8.31 -18.49
C VAL A 189 -12.47 6.80 -18.56
N ILE A 190 -11.21 6.39 -18.77
CA ILE A 190 -10.82 4.97 -18.79
C ILE A 190 -11.12 4.32 -17.44
N MET A 191 -10.71 4.96 -16.34
CA MET A 191 -10.95 4.42 -15.00
C MET A 191 -12.43 4.42 -14.60
N ASN A 192 -13.22 5.37 -15.07
CA ASN A 192 -14.68 5.36 -14.87
C ASN A 192 -15.33 4.17 -15.60
N THR A 193 -14.87 3.88 -16.82
CA THR A 193 -15.32 2.70 -17.58
C THR A 193 -14.99 1.42 -16.81
N VAL A 194 -13.76 1.27 -16.34
CA VAL A 194 -13.34 0.15 -15.48
C VAL A 194 -14.19 0.05 -14.20
N PHE A 195 -14.48 1.19 -13.55
CA PHE A 195 -15.34 1.23 -12.37
C PHE A 195 -16.75 0.71 -12.65
N ARG A 196 -17.34 1.03 -13.80
CA ARG A 196 -18.67 0.57 -14.20
C ARG A 196 -18.70 -0.90 -14.66
N MET A 197 -17.60 -1.41 -15.21
CA MET A 197 -17.49 -2.81 -15.62
C MET A 197 -17.45 -3.78 -14.43
N PHE A 198 -16.89 -3.36 -13.31
CA PHE A 198 -16.70 -4.19 -12.12
C PHE A 198 -17.62 -3.74 -11.01
N ASN A 199 -18.34 -4.64 -10.31
CA ASN A 199 -19.21 -4.26 -9.20
C ASN A 199 -18.47 -4.21 -7.84
N ASP A 200 -19.10 -3.59 -6.84
CA ASP A 200 -18.70 -3.76 -5.43
C ASP A 200 -18.85 -5.24 -5.03
N SER A 201 -17.95 -5.72 -4.17
CA SER A 201 -18.00 -7.10 -3.67
C SER A 201 -19.09 -7.25 -2.61
N SER A 202 -19.56 -8.48 -2.36
CA SER A 202 -20.54 -8.76 -1.30
C SER A 202 -20.05 -8.28 0.08
N ALA A 203 -18.76 -8.47 0.37
CA ALA A 203 -18.09 -7.94 1.57
C ALA A 203 -18.21 -6.41 1.70
N ALA A 204 -18.23 -5.67 0.58
CA ALA A 204 -18.43 -4.22 0.60
C ALA A 204 -19.90 -3.84 0.89
N ARG A 205 -20.86 -4.61 0.39
CA ARG A 205 -22.30 -4.36 0.63
C ARG A 205 -22.75 -4.73 2.04
N GLY A 206 -22.01 -5.62 2.72
CA GLY A 206 -22.38 -6.14 4.04
C GLY A 206 -23.25 -7.40 3.96
N ASP A 207 -23.42 -7.93 2.76
CA ASP A 207 -24.12 -9.19 2.52
C ASP A 207 -23.15 -10.32 2.86
N GLY A 208 -23.38 -11.05 3.97
CA GLY A 208 -22.50 -12.11 4.47
C GLY A 208 -22.35 -13.35 3.57
N GLN A 209 -22.67 -13.26 2.28
CA GLN A 209 -22.56 -14.33 1.30
C GLN A 209 -21.40 -14.06 0.34
N THR A 210 -20.51 -15.02 0.13
CA THR A 210 -19.47 -14.94 -0.91
C THR A 210 -20.11 -15.18 -2.28
N GLU A 211 -20.53 -14.13 -2.99
CA GLU A 211 -21.00 -14.28 -4.37
C GLU A 211 -19.85 -14.70 -5.29
N GLN A 212 -19.94 -15.89 -5.88
CA GLN A 212 -19.13 -16.28 -7.03
C GLN A 212 -19.64 -15.52 -8.26
N VAL A 213 -19.30 -14.23 -8.38
CA VAL A 213 -19.58 -13.46 -9.59
C VAL A 213 -18.69 -14.00 -10.71
N GLN A 214 -19.29 -14.70 -11.67
CA GLN A 214 -18.62 -15.17 -12.88
C GLN A 214 -18.20 -13.95 -13.69
N ALA A 215 -16.90 -13.83 -13.98
CA ALA A 215 -16.38 -12.67 -14.70
C ALA A 215 -17.00 -12.60 -16.11
N SER A 216 -17.52 -11.44 -16.52
CA SER A 216 -18.08 -11.27 -17.86
C SER A 216 -16.99 -11.43 -18.93
N ASN A 217 -17.39 -11.75 -20.17
CA ASN A 217 -16.44 -11.92 -21.28
C ASN A 217 -15.53 -10.71 -21.48
N GLU A 218 -16.04 -9.50 -21.24
CA GLU A 218 -15.27 -8.25 -21.31
C GLU A 218 -14.22 -8.15 -20.17
N GLN A 219 -14.57 -8.60 -18.97
CA GLN A 219 -13.66 -8.63 -17.82
C GLN A 219 -12.54 -9.66 -18.03
N VAL A 220 -12.87 -10.82 -18.61
CA VAL A 220 -11.89 -11.86 -18.98
C VAL A 220 -10.96 -11.37 -20.10
N ALA A 221 -11.49 -10.65 -21.10
CA ALA A 221 -10.70 -10.05 -22.17
C ALA A 221 -9.73 -8.97 -21.63
N LEU A 222 -10.21 -8.08 -20.75
CA LEU A 222 -9.37 -7.06 -20.11
C LEU A 222 -8.27 -7.70 -19.24
N GLY A 223 -8.60 -8.73 -18.45
CA GLY A 223 -7.62 -9.48 -17.68
C GLY A 223 -6.55 -10.15 -18.56
N SER A 224 -6.95 -10.66 -19.72
CA SER A 224 -6.04 -11.28 -20.69
C SER A 224 -5.11 -10.27 -21.37
N LEU A 225 -5.60 -9.06 -21.66
CA LEU A 225 -4.77 -7.95 -22.15
C LEU A 225 -3.76 -7.49 -21.11
N MET A 226 -4.14 -7.44 -19.83
CA MET A 226 -3.22 -7.07 -18.74
C MET A 226 -2.17 -8.14 -18.43
N LYS A 227 -2.41 -9.41 -18.76
CA LYS A 227 -1.40 -10.49 -18.62
C LYS A 227 -0.19 -10.31 -19.54
N GLY A 228 -0.34 -9.61 -20.66
CA GLY A 228 0.72 -9.42 -21.67
C GLY A 228 1.70 -8.27 -21.38
N VAL A 229 1.55 -7.54 -20.27
CA VAL A 229 2.29 -6.29 -19.99
C VAL A 229 3.43 -6.48 -18.97
N HIS A 230 3.85 -7.72 -18.74
CA HIS A 230 4.99 -8.02 -17.88
C HIS A 230 6.28 -8.15 -18.70
N PHE A 231 7.04 -7.05 -18.83
CA PHE A 231 8.52 -6.94 -18.83
C PHE A 231 8.88 -5.48 -18.54
#